data_AF-A0A6G0UM87-F1
#
_entry.id   AF-A0A6G0UM87-F1
#
_cell.length_a   1.000
_cell.length_b   1.000
_cell.length_c   1.000
_cell.angle_alpha   90.00
_cell.angle_beta   90.00
_cell.angle_gamma   90.00
#
_symmetry.space_group_name_H-M   'P 1'
#
loop_
_entity.id
_entity.type
_entity.pdbx_description
1 polymer ?
#
loop_
_entity_poly.entity_id
_entity_poly.type
_entity_poly.pdbx_seq_one_letter_code
_entity_poly.pdbx_strand_id
1 'polypeptide(L)'
;MITLLFVALFFVTTANGQYQPTWSSIDSRPLPSWYDDSKFGIFCHWGVYSVPAHRSEWIWWDWKGVNITEVVEYMDKHFHGKSYADLANEFTAEDFDPEKFASIVKASGA
;
A
#
# COMPACT_ATOMS: atom_id res chain seq x y z
N MET A 1 31.30 -13.18 -52.51
CA MET A 1 29.88 -12.81 -52.30
C MET A 1 29.29 -13.81 -51.31
N ILE A 2 29.52 -13.62 -50.01
CA ILE A 2 28.94 -14.47 -48.96
C ILE A 2 28.46 -13.51 -47.86
N THR A 3 27.17 -13.21 -47.88
CA THR A 3 26.53 -12.41 -46.84
C THR A 3 26.02 -13.38 -45.78
N LEU A 4 26.68 -13.42 -44.63
CA LEU A 4 26.25 -14.19 -43.45
C LEU A 4 25.08 -13.46 -42.78
N LEU A 5 23.90 -14.06 -42.83
CA LEU A 5 22.69 -13.59 -42.16
C LEU A 5 22.73 -14.04 -40.69
N PHE A 6 23.02 -13.13 -39.76
CA PHE A 6 22.88 -13.40 -38.33
C PHE A 6 21.42 -13.19 -37.93
N VAL A 7 20.68 -14.27 -37.72
CA VAL A 7 19.35 -14.22 -37.09
C VAL A 7 19.53 -14.43 -35.59
N ALA A 8 19.45 -13.34 -34.82
CA ALA A 8 19.37 -13.41 -33.37
C ALA A 8 17.94 -13.82 -32.98
N LEU A 9 17.78 -15.06 -32.51
CA LEU A 9 16.53 -15.56 -31.95
C LEU A 9 16.34 -14.93 -30.56
N PHE A 10 15.49 -13.91 -30.45
CA PHE A 10 15.01 -13.43 -29.15
C PHE A 10 14.04 -14.45 -28.57
N PHE A 11 14.49 -15.26 -27.61
CA PHE A 11 13.59 -16.04 -26.77
C PHE A 11 12.85 -15.08 -25.84
N VAL A 12 11.63 -14.69 -26.22
CA VAL A 12 10.67 -14.09 -25.30
C VAL A 12 10.24 -15.21 -24.34
N THR A 13 10.83 -15.25 -23.15
CA THR A 13 10.32 -16.09 -22.07
C THR A 13 8.98 -15.53 -21.64
N THR A 14 7.88 -16.07 -22.17
CA THR A 14 6.56 -15.83 -21.60
C THR A 14 6.55 -16.49 -20.23
N ALA A 15 6.45 -15.71 -19.16
CA ALA A 15 6.16 -16.23 -17.84
C ALA A 15 4.79 -16.92 -17.91
N ASN A 16 4.78 -18.25 -18.05
CA ASN A 16 3.57 -19.05 -18.05
C ASN A 16 3.08 -19.15 -16.60
N GLY A 17 2.40 -18.10 -16.14
CA GLY A 17 1.62 -18.15 -14.92
C GLY A 17 0.48 -19.15 -15.07
N GLN A 18 0.07 -19.76 -13.95
CA GLN A 18 -1.07 -20.68 -13.88
C GLN A 18 -2.38 -20.07 -14.42
N TYR A 19 -2.48 -18.73 -14.48
CA TYR A 19 -3.65 -17.99 -14.95
C TYR A 19 -3.31 -17.09 -16.14
N GLN A 20 -4.23 -17.01 -17.10
CA GLN A 20 -4.21 -16.08 -18.22
C GLN A 20 -4.87 -14.74 -17.83
N PRO A 21 -4.53 -13.61 -18.50
CA PRO A 21 -5.12 -12.30 -18.24
C PRO A 21 -6.53 -12.18 -18.85
N THR A 22 -7.38 -13.17 -18.60
CA THR A 22 -8.80 -13.20 -19.02
C THR A 22 -9.67 -13.45 -17.80
N TRP A 23 -10.88 -12.88 -17.79
CA TRP A 23 -11.82 -13.05 -16.68
C TRP A 23 -12.11 -14.52 -16.38
N SER A 24 -12.38 -15.32 -17.43
CA SER A 24 -12.62 -16.76 -17.27
C SER A 24 -11.47 -17.50 -16.59
N SER A 25 -10.21 -17.11 -16.86
CA SER A 25 -9.08 -17.73 -16.18
C SER A 25 -8.93 -17.23 -14.74
N ILE A 26 -9.08 -15.93 -14.50
CA ILE A 26 -8.92 -15.31 -13.17
C ILE A 26 -10.03 -15.75 -12.22
N ASP A 27 -11.26 -15.91 -12.70
CA ASP A 27 -12.41 -16.31 -11.88
C ASP A 27 -12.40 -17.81 -11.55
N SER A 28 -11.63 -18.62 -12.29
CA SER A 28 -11.41 -20.04 -11.97
C SER A 28 -10.52 -20.28 -10.74
N ARG A 29 -9.95 -19.22 -10.15
CA ARG A 29 -9.13 -19.29 -8.93
C ARG A 29 -9.99 -19.72 -7.75
N PRO A 30 -9.70 -20.87 -7.11
CA PRO A 30 -10.41 -21.24 -5.90
C PRO A 30 -10.05 -20.30 -4.76
N LEU A 31 -10.98 -20.10 -3.82
CA LEU A 31 -10.67 -19.47 -2.54
C LEU A 31 -9.69 -20.39 -1.79
N PRO A 32 -8.51 -19.91 -1.36
CA PRO A 32 -7.60 -20.73 -0.57
C PRO A 32 -8.25 -21.15 0.76
N SER A 33 -8.12 -22.43 1.13
CA SER A 33 -8.77 -22.96 2.33
C SER A 33 -8.38 -22.19 3.60
N TRP A 34 -7.10 -21.82 3.74
CA TRP A 34 -6.63 -21.05 4.89
C TRP A 34 -7.37 -19.71 5.07
N TYR A 35 -7.75 -19.05 3.97
CA TYR A 35 -8.45 -17.77 4.04
C TYR A 35 -9.89 -17.98 4.48
N ASP A 36 -10.54 -19.01 3.94
CA ASP A 36 -11.85 -19.40 4.43
C ASP A 36 -11.78 -19.77 5.91
N ASP A 37 -10.82 -20.59 6.33
CA ASP A 37 -10.65 -21.06 7.72
C ASP A 37 -10.33 -19.95 8.72
N SER A 38 -9.73 -18.83 8.29
CA SER A 38 -9.24 -17.77 9.20
C SER A 38 -10.37 -16.98 9.86
N LYS A 39 -11.49 -16.73 9.16
CA LYS A 39 -12.74 -16.05 9.61
C LYS A 39 -12.63 -14.61 10.15
N PHE A 40 -11.52 -14.23 10.78
CA PHE A 40 -11.28 -12.93 11.38
C PHE A 40 -9.83 -12.48 11.10
N GLY A 41 -9.62 -11.17 10.97
CA GLY A 41 -8.32 -10.59 10.71
C GLY A 41 -8.31 -9.11 11.06
N ILE A 42 -7.13 -8.58 11.39
CA ILE A 42 -6.92 -7.17 11.69
C ILE A 42 -6.23 -6.47 10.52
N PHE A 43 -6.76 -5.31 10.15
CA PHE A 43 -6.13 -4.39 9.21
C PHE A 43 -5.83 -3.06 9.92
N CYS A 44 -4.76 -2.39 9.51
CA CYS A 44 -4.30 -1.14 10.13
C CYS A 44 -4.08 -0.07 9.06
N HIS A 45 -4.73 1.08 9.22
CA HIS A 45 -4.41 2.29 8.47
C HIS A 45 -3.32 3.05 9.19
N TRP A 46 -2.08 2.87 8.75
CA TRP A 46 -0.91 3.55 9.27
C TRP A 46 0.03 3.95 8.15
N GLY A 47 0.45 5.22 8.13
CA GLY A 47 1.33 5.76 7.11
C GLY A 47 1.62 7.24 7.32
N VAL A 48 2.07 7.92 6.27
CA VAL A 48 2.41 9.36 6.34
C VAL A 48 1.23 10.23 6.81
N TYR A 49 0.00 9.87 6.46
CA TYR A 49 -1.22 10.55 6.95
C TYR A 49 -1.41 10.44 8.47
N SER A 50 -0.73 9.52 9.14
CA SER A 50 -0.75 9.40 10.60
C SER A 50 0.16 10.43 11.29
N VAL A 51 1.11 11.06 10.58
CA VAL A 51 2.04 12.06 11.16
C VAL A 51 1.30 13.26 11.74
N PRO A 52 0.33 13.90 11.04
CA PRO A 52 -0.45 14.97 11.64
C PRO A 52 -1.37 14.52 12.77
N ALA A 53 -1.68 13.22 12.88
CA ALA A 53 -2.62 12.67 13.86
C ALA A 53 -3.94 13.45 13.97
N HIS A 54 -4.43 13.96 12.82
CA HIS A 54 -5.57 14.87 12.77
C HIS A 54 -6.63 14.37 11.78
N ARG A 55 -7.89 14.35 12.24
CA ARG A 55 -9.08 13.86 11.51
C ARG A 55 -9.03 12.41 11.02
N SER A 56 -8.40 12.13 9.87
CA SER A 56 -8.44 10.81 9.22
C SER A 56 -7.29 10.60 8.22
N GLU A 57 -7.22 9.40 7.63
CA GLU A 57 -6.29 9.05 6.55
C GLU A 57 -6.47 9.90 5.28
N TRP A 58 -7.62 10.59 5.15
CA TRP A 58 -7.93 11.48 4.03
C TRP A 58 -7.36 12.89 4.20
N ILE A 59 -6.54 13.14 5.22
CA ILE A 59 -6.05 14.48 5.53
C ILE A 59 -5.45 15.24 4.34
N TRP A 60 -4.79 14.55 3.41
CA TRP A 60 -4.31 15.18 2.19
C TRP A 60 -5.43 15.75 1.32
N TRP A 61 -6.49 14.96 1.11
CA TRP A 61 -7.64 15.39 0.32
C TRP A 61 -8.44 16.48 1.03
N ASP A 62 -8.60 16.37 2.34
CA ASP A 62 -9.28 17.40 3.15
C ASP A 62 -8.50 18.72 3.16
N TRP A 63 -7.17 18.65 3.11
CA TRP A 63 -6.29 19.81 3.07
C TRP A 63 -6.16 20.44 1.67
N LYS A 64 -5.87 19.63 0.64
CA LYS A 64 -5.50 20.11 -0.70
C LYS A 64 -6.60 19.98 -1.75
N GLY A 65 -7.54 19.04 -1.55
CA GLY A 65 -8.66 18.80 -2.46
C GLY A 65 -9.89 19.62 -2.08
N VAL A 66 -10.53 19.24 -0.97
CA VAL A 66 -11.74 19.91 -0.44
C VAL A 66 -11.40 21.27 0.19
N ASN A 67 -10.19 21.40 0.75
CA ASN A 67 -9.71 22.61 1.39
C ASN A 67 -10.56 23.02 2.60
N ILE A 68 -10.77 22.07 3.52
CA ILE A 68 -11.53 22.29 4.76
C ILE A 68 -10.76 23.25 5.64
N THR A 69 -11.36 24.41 5.94
CA THR A 69 -10.71 25.52 6.65
C THR A 69 -9.98 25.08 7.91
N GLU A 70 -10.61 24.26 8.75
CA GLU A 70 -10.03 23.77 9.99
C GLU A 70 -8.77 22.91 9.77
N VAL A 71 -8.75 22.09 8.72
CA VAL A 71 -7.58 21.26 8.36
C VAL A 71 -6.47 22.13 7.81
N VAL A 72 -6.80 23.12 6.98
CA VAL A 72 -5.80 24.06 6.43
C VAL A 72 -5.13 24.84 7.55
N GLU A 73 -5.91 25.41 8.45
CA GLU A 73 -5.42 26.14 9.61
C GLU A 73 -4.56 25.24 10.52
N TYR A 74 -5.00 23.99 10.75
CA TYR A 74 -4.22 23.02 11.50
C TYR A 74 -2.87 22.73 10.84
N MET A 75 -2.86 22.45 9.54
CA MET A 75 -1.64 22.12 8.80
C MET A 75 -0.69 23.32 8.71
N ASP A 76 -1.20 24.52 8.47
CA ASP A 76 -0.38 25.74 8.41
C ASP A 76 0.25 26.06 9.77
N LYS A 77 -0.50 25.86 10.85
CA LYS A 77 -0.03 26.10 12.21
C LYS A 77 1.05 25.12 12.67
N HIS A 78 0.96 23.84 12.30
CA HIS A 78 1.85 22.79 12.85
C HIS A 78 2.97 22.35 11.90
N PHE A 79 2.77 22.47 10.59
CA PHE A 79 3.70 21.98 9.58
C PHE A 79 4.32 23.09 8.72
N HIS A 80 3.98 24.35 8.97
CA HIS A 80 4.72 25.55 8.54
C HIS A 80 5.15 25.55 7.05
N GLY A 81 4.20 25.31 6.15
CA GLY A 81 4.46 25.35 4.71
C GLY A 81 5.13 24.11 4.12
N LYS A 82 5.37 23.05 4.92
CA LYS A 82 5.70 21.72 4.40
C LYS A 82 4.62 21.27 3.41
N SER A 83 5.02 20.55 2.38
CA SER A 83 4.10 19.76 1.56
C SER A 83 3.73 18.46 2.27
N TYR A 84 2.71 17.77 1.76
CA TYR A 84 2.37 16.44 2.28
C TYR A 84 3.49 15.41 2.06
N ALA A 85 4.25 15.53 0.97
CA ALA A 85 5.38 14.65 0.71
C ALA A 85 6.51 14.87 1.73
N ASP A 86 6.71 16.11 2.20
CA ASP A 86 7.74 16.41 3.20
C ASP A 86 7.47 15.72 4.54
N LEU A 87 6.20 15.44 4.86
CA LEU A 87 5.80 14.70 6.06
C LEU A 87 6.34 13.26 6.10
N ALA A 88 6.73 12.70 4.95
CA ALA A 88 7.36 11.38 4.92
C ALA A 88 8.67 11.33 5.73
N ASN A 89 9.38 12.47 5.84
CA ASN A 89 10.59 12.56 6.66
C ASN A 89 10.31 12.52 8.17
N GLU A 90 9.06 12.78 8.58
CA GLU A 90 8.62 12.74 9.98
C GLU A 90 7.94 11.43 10.35
N PHE A 91 7.65 10.58 9.36
CA PHE A 91 7.13 9.24 9.58
C PHE A 91 8.27 8.28 9.95
N THR A 92 8.82 8.42 11.16
CA THR A 92 10.02 7.68 11.61
C THR A 92 9.70 6.30 12.17
N ALA A 93 8.47 6.11 12.69
CA ALA A 93 8.07 4.90 13.40
C ALA A 93 9.04 4.52 14.57
N GLU A 94 9.63 5.53 15.23
CA GLU A 94 10.74 5.32 16.17
C GLU A 94 10.42 4.40 17.35
N ASP A 95 9.17 4.42 17.83
CA ASP A 95 8.68 3.58 18.93
C ASP A 95 7.92 2.32 18.46
N PHE A 96 7.93 2.03 17.16
CA PHE A 96 7.19 0.88 16.64
C PHE A 96 7.88 -0.45 16.96
N ASP A 97 7.19 -1.28 17.74
CA ASP A 97 7.58 -2.66 18.03
C ASP A 97 6.67 -3.63 17.26
N PRO A 98 7.16 -4.26 16.17
CA PRO A 98 6.37 -5.18 15.37
C PRO A 98 6.01 -6.48 16.11
N GLU A 99 6.87 -6.95 17.04
CA GLU A 99 6.60 -8.16 17.81
C GLU A 99 5.50 -7.93 18.83
N LYS A 100 5.53 -6.76 19.49
CA LYS A 100 4.44 -6.34 20.37
C LYS A 100 3.14 -6.20 19.60
N PHE A 101 3.15 -5.55 18.44
CA PHE A 101 1.96 -5.44 17.59
C PHE A 101 1.41 -6.81 17.19
N ALA A 102 2.25 -7.70 16.65
CA ALA A 102 1.86 -9.06 16.26
C ALA A 102 1.31 -9.87 17.46
N SER A 103 1.91 -9.73 18.64
CA SER A 103 1.45 -10.39 19.85
C SER A 103 0.04 -9.95 20.27
N ILE A 104 -0.27 -8.65 20.14
CA ILE A 104 -1.59 -8.09 20.44
C ILE A 104 -2.62 -8.56 19.40
N VAL A 105 -2.27 -8.52 18.12
CA VAL A 105 -3.15 -9.00 17.04
C VAL A 105 -3.49 -10.47 17.25
N LYS A 106 -2.49 -11.32 17.49
CA LYS A 106 -2.72 -12.73 17.81
C LYS A 106 -3.58 -12.93 19.06
N ALA A 107 -3.35 -12.13 20.11
CA ALA A 107 -4.15 -12.21 21.34
C ALA A 107 -5.61 -11.78 21.13
N SER A 108 -5.91 -10.99 20.09
CA SER A 108 -7.28 -10.63 19.73
C SER A 108 -8.07 -11.78 19.08
N GLY A 109 -7.40 -12.88 18.72
CA GLY A 109 -7.99 -14.01 18.00
C GLY A 109 -7.97 -13.85 16.48
N ALA A 110 -7.29 -12.83 15.97
CA ALA A 110 -6.93 -12.70 14.56
C ALA A 110 -5.68 -13.51 14.20
#